data_AF-A0A3C1YBU9-F1
#
_entry.id   AF-A0A3C1YBU9-F1
#
_cell.length_a   1.000
_cell.length_b   1.000
_cell.length_c   1.000
_cell.angle_alpha   90.00
_cell.angle_beta   90.00
_cell.angle_gamma   90.00
#
_symmetry.space_group_name_H-M   'P 1'
#
loop_
_entity.id
_entity.type
_entity.pdbx_description
1 polymer ?
#
loop_
_entity_poly.entity_id
_entity_poly.type
_entity_poly.pdbx_seq_one_letter_code
_entity_poly.pdbx_strand_id
1 'polypeptide(L)' 'KAGTAQKLVLNMISTSVMIKLGRVKGNKMVDMQLSNNKLVDRGTIMVAQQTGLDYELAKDLLNECGSVRAAIEKHQNNG' A
#
# COMPACT_ATOMS: atom_id res chain seq x y z
N LYS A 1 24.73 8.93 -19.64
CA LYS A 1 23.67 8.17 -20.35
C LYS A 1 23.49 6.74 -19.83
N ALA A 2 24.56 5.99 -19.50
CA ALA A 2 24.45 4.63 -18.94
C ALA A 2 23.67 4.53 -17.60
N GLY A 3 23.79 5.54 -16.72
CA GLY A 3 23.10 5.53 -15.42
C GLY A 3 21.57 5.54 -15.52
N THR A 4 20.99 6.13 -16.56
CA THR A 4 19.52 6.14 -16.76
C THR A 4 19.01 4.75 -17.15
N ALA A 5 19.75 4.05 -18.01
CA ALA A 5 19.42 2.68 -18.42
C ALA A 5 19.53 1.72 -17.22
N GLN A 6 20.60 1.83 -16.43
CA GLN A 6 20.78 1.03 -15.22
C GLN A 6 19.65 1.24 -14.19
N LYS A 7 19.24 2.50 -13.98
CA LYS A 7 18.12 2.84 -13.08
C LYS A 7 16.80 2.23 -13.56
N LEU A 8 16.53 2.28 -14.86
CA LEU A 8 15.32 1.70 -15.43
C LEU A 8 15.29 0.17 -15.27
N VAL A 9 16.41 -0.50 -15.57
CA VAL A 9 16.52 -1.95 -15.40
C VAL A 9 16.36 -2.35 -13.93
N LEU A 10 17.02 -1.64 -13.01
CA LEU A 10 16.91 -1.91 -11.58
C LEU A 10 15.47 -1.70 -11.07
N ASN A 11 14.82 -0.61 -11.49
CA ASN A 11 13.43 -0.34 -11.14
C ASN A 11 12.48 -1.42 -11.68
N MET A 12 12.71 -1.92 -12.90
CA MET A 12 11.90 -2.98 -13.47
C MET A 12 12.06 -4.31 -12.72
N ILE A 13 13.29 -4.68 -12.36
CA ILE A 13 13.55 -5.91 -11.60
C ILE A 13 12.94 -5.81 -10.20
N SER A 14 13.18 -4.72 -9.47
CA SER A 14 12.66 -4.55 -8.12
C SER A 14 11.13 -4.51 -8.09
N THR A 15 10.49 -3.81 -9.04
CA THR A 15 9.02 -3.78 -9.15
C THR A 15 8.46 -5.16 -9.48
N SER A 16 9.07 -5.90 -10.40
CA SER A 16 8.63 -7.24 -10.78
C SER A 16 8.71 -8.23 -9.61
N VAL A 17 9.77 -8.16 -8.80
CA VAL A 17 9.93 -8.98 -7.59
C VAL A 17 8.89 -8.59 -6.53
N MET A 18 8.65 -7.29 -6.30
CA MET A 18 7.66 -6.84 -5.32
C MET A 18 6.23 -7.25 -5.68
N ILE A 19 5.90 -7.30 -6.98
CA ILE A 19 4.61 -7.82 -7.46
C ILE A 19 4.49 -9.32 -7.16
N LYS A 20 5.54 -10.12 -7.48
CA LYS A 20 5.54 -11.57 -7.19
C LYS A 20 5.45 -11.89 -5.69
N LEU A 21 6.00 -11.04 -4.83
CA LEU A 21 5.91 -11.17 -3.37
C LEU A 21 4.55 -10.75 -2.79
N GLY A 22 3.59 -10.31 -3.62
CA GLY A 22 2.27 -9.89 -3.14
C GLY A 22 2.26 -8.56 -2.38
N ARG A 23 3.36 -7.81 -2.40
CA ARG A 23 3.45 -6.48 -1.75
C ARG A 23 2.73 -5.37 -2.52
N VAL A 24 2.29 -5.69 -3.74
CA VAL A 24 1.48 -4.82 -4.60
C VAL A 24 0.17 -5.56 -4.90
N LYS A 25 -0.97 -4.94 -4.55
CA LYS A 25 -2.31 -5.45 -4.89
C LYS A 25 -2.87 -4.57 -5.99
N GLY A 26 -3.00 -5.12 -7.20
CA GLY A 26 -3.35 -4.34 -8.39
C GLY A 26 -2.30 -3.27 -8.70
N ASN A 27 -2.66 -1.99 -8.65
CA ASN A 27 -1.76 -0.85 -8.83
C ASN A 27 -1.38 -0.14 -7.51
N LYS A 28 -1.76 -0.71 -6.35
CA LYS A 28 -1.55 -0.11 -5.03
C LYS A 28 -0.46 -0.86 -4.27
N MET A 29 0.51 -0.12 -3.73
CA MET A 29 1.49 -0.67 -2.78
C MET A 29 0.79 -0.84 -1.43
N VAL A 30 0.55 -2.09 -1.04
CA VAL A 30 -0.21 -2.42 0.19
C VAL A 30 0.69 -2.63 1.40
N ASP A 31 1.99 -2.79 1.19
CA ASP A 31 3.01 -3.08 2.22
C ASP A 31 3.97 -1.89 2.40
N MET A 32 3.39 -0.70 2.60
CA MET A 32 4.14 0.54 2.78
C MET A 32 4.40 0.79 4.27
N GLN A 33 5.65 1.13 4.63
CA GLN A 33 5.94 1.60 5.99
C GLN A 33 5.37 3.01 6.18
N LEU A 34 4.47 3.15 7.15
CA LEU A 34 3.76 4.39 7.46
C LEU A 34 4.62 5.32 8.34
N SER A 35 5.82 5.66 7.88
CA SER A 35 6.81 6.39 8.70
C SER A 35 6.62 7.91 8.73
N ASN A 36 5.68 8.46 7.95
CA ASN A 36 5.44 9.90 7.85
C ASN A 36 3.94 10.18 7.63
N ASN A 37 3.46 11.35 8.06
CA ASN A 37 2.05 11.77 7.97
C ASN A 37 1.49 11.66 6.54
N LYS A 38 2.31 11.93 5.51
CA LYS A 38 1.93 11.78 4.10
C LYS A 38 1.65 10.32 3.70
N LEU A 39 2.41 9.38 4.25
CA LEU A 39 2.24 7.95 3.96
C LEU A 39 1.03 7.39 4.72
N VAL A 40 0.81 7.88 5.96
CA VAL A 40 -0.41 7.62 6.73
C VAL A 40 -1.64 8.07 5.95
N ASP A 41 -1.67 9.33 5.52
CA ASP A 41 -2.79 9.90 4.76
C ASP A 41 -3.05 9.14 3.45
N ARG A 42 -1.99 8.81 2.71
CA ARG A 42 -2.09 7.97 1.50
C ARG A 42 -2.64 6.58 1.80
N GLY A 43 -2.21 5.97 2.91
CA GLY A 43 -2.71 4.67 3.37
C GLY A 43 -4.21 4.74 3.68
N THR A 44 -4.64 5.77 4.40
CA THR A 44 -6.06 6.01 4.74
C THR A 44 -6.92 6.14 3.49
N ILE A 45 -6.48 6.96 2.51
CA ILE A 45 -7.17 7.09 1.22
C ILE A 45 -7.23 5.76 0.48
N MET A 46 -6.16 4.96 0.49
CA MET A 46 -6.14 3.66 -0.17
C MET A 46 -7.13 2.67 0.46
N VAL A 47 -7.22 2.65 1.80
CA VAL A 47 -8.17 1.82 2.54
C VAL A 47 -9.60 2.29 2.25
N ALA A 48 -9.89 3.58 2.45
CA ALA A 48 -11.22 4.17 2.20
C ALA A 48 -11.72 3.90 0.77
N GLN A 49 -10.85 4.03 -0.25
CA GLN A 49 -11.22 3.71 -1.63
C GLN A 49 -11.47 2.21 -1.90
N GLN A 50 -10.90 1.31 -1.10
CA GLN A 50 -11.06 -0.14 -1.28
C GLN A 50 -12.23 -0.70 -0.47
N THR A 51 -12.46 -0.16 0.72
CA THR A 51 -13.52 -0.61 1.63
C THR A 51 -14.80 0.23 1.48
N GLY A 52 -14.72 1.43 0.91
CA GLY A 52 -15.83 2.38 0.86
C GLY A 52 -16.12 3.07 2.19
N LEU A 53 -15.25 2.89 3.20
CA LEU A 53 -15.39 3.49 4.52
C LEU A 53 -15.03 4.98 4.50
N ASP A 54 -15.56 5.71 5.48
CA ASP A 54 -15.20 7.09 5.72
C ASP A 54 -13.71 7.23 6.13
N TYR A 55 -13.13 8.40 5.88
CA TYR A 55 -11.73 8.69 6.13
C TYR A 55 -11.33 8.45 7.60
N GLU A 56 -12.18 8.85 8.55
CA GLU A 56 -11.90 8.65 9.98
C GLU A 56 -11.86 7.16 10.35
N LEU A 57 -12.86 6.39 9.91
CA LEU A 57 -12.92 4.94 10.13
C LEU A 57 -11.74 4.22 9.46
N ALA A 58 -11.37 4.62 8.24
CA ALA A 58 -10.23 4.07 7.54
C ALA A 58 -8.90 4.38 8.25
N LYS A 59 -8.79 5.56 8.87
CA LYS A 59 -7.60 5.97 9.64
C LYS A 59 -7.47 5.18 10.93
N ASP A 60 -8.57 4.96 11.64
CA ASP A 60 -8.58 4.15 12.85
C ASP A 60 -8.22 2.70 12.56
N LEU A 61 -8.81 2.10 11.51
CA LEU A 61 -8.42 0.78 11.03
C LEU A 61 -6.94 0.69 10.63
N LEU A 62 -6.41 1.73 9.98
CA LEU A 62 -5.01 1.77 9.59
C LEU A 62 -4.08 1.87 10.82
N ASN A 63 -4.47 2.64 11.84
CA ASN A 63 -3.74 2.75 13.10
C ASN A 63 -3.77 1.42 13.89
N GLU A 64 -4.89 0.73 13.91
CA GLU A 64 -5.02 -0.58 14.58
C GLU A 64 -4.19 -1.68 13.90
N CYS A 65 -4.22 -1.72 12.57
CA CYS A 65 -3.58 -2.79 11.81
C CYS A 65 -2.13 -2.49 11.42
N GLY A 66 -1.70 -1.23 11.45
CA GLY A 66 -0.36 -0.77 11.07
C GLY A 66 0.01 -0.97 9.59
N SER A 67 -0.83 -1.62 8.79
CA SER A 67 -0.62 -1.87 7.37
C SER A 67 -1.94 -1.84 6.59
N VAL A 68 -1.88 -1.30 5.36
CA VAL A 68 -3.04 -1.17 4.46
C VAL A 68 -3.62 -2.54 4.11
N ARG A 69 -2.75 -3.55 3.91
CA ARG A 69 -3.16 -4.94 3.64
C ARG A 69 -3.99 -5.52 4.77
N ALA A 70 -3.50 -5.47 6.00
CA ALA A 70 -4.21 -6.05 7.15
C ALA A 70 -5.52 -5.30 7.42
N ALA A 71 -5.57 -3.98 7.22
CA ALA A 71 -6.81 -3.21 7.36
C ALA A 71 -7.89 -3.64 6.34
N ILE A 72 -7.50 -3.84 5.07
CA ILE A 72 -8.43 -4.31 4.03
C ILE A 72 -8.86 -5.76 4.28
N GLU A 73 -7.94 -6.65 4.66
CA GLU A 73 -8.26 -8.05 4.98
C GLU A 73 -9.18 -8.16 6.20
N LYS A 74 -8.95 -7.37 7.26
CA LYS A 74 -9.81 -7.31 8.44
C LYS A 74 -11.23 -6.90 8.07
N HIS A 75 -11.40 -5.91 7.18
CA HIS A 75 -12.71 -5.51 6.68
C HIS A 75 -13.36 -6.58 5.80
N GLN A 76 -12.60 -7.26 4.94
CA GLN A 76 -13.11 -8.33 4.07
C GLN A 76 -13.49 -9.61 4.83
N ASN A 77 -12.81 -9.91 5.95
CA ASN A 77 -13.13 -11.06 6.81
C ASN A 77 -14.28 -10.79 7.80
N ASN A 78 -14.66 -9.53 8.03
CA ASN A 78 -15.79 -9.14 8.89
C ASN A 78 -17.12 -9.02 8.12
N GLY A 79 -17.13 -9.37 6.83
CA GLY A 79 -18.32 -9.41 5.97
C GLY A 79 -18.91 -10.80 5.80
#